data_AF-U9W6U9-F1
#
_entry.id   AF-U9W6U9-F1
#
_cell.length_a   1.000
_cell.length_b   1.000
_cell.length_c   1.000
_cell.angle_alpha   90.00
_cell.angle_beta   90.00
_cell.angle_gamma   90.00
#
_symmetry.space_group_name_H-M   'P 1'
#
loop_
_entity.id
_entity.type
_entity.pdbx_description
1 polymer ?
#
loop_
_entity_poly.entity_id
_entity_poly.type
_entity_poly.pdbx_seq_one_letter_code
_entity_poly.pdbx_strand_id
1 'polypeptide(L)'
;MTTPLRLDDSQREDNDAAVYKLLTRDVCFLFHELAVYRHIIGDLDYANDYAIPYWILINRIETGRDDDRLIRSGILILFLAMLQDEFDGSGCWISNHLDAVSAALHQFVPEDNEMLQLSDSVLHGIELLRANIKSDDRFDGDLAWAYNTFVRRYFEDSTA
;
A
#
# COMPACT_ATOMS: atom_id res chain seq x y z
N MET A 1 9.54 -29.43 -29.93
CA MET A 1 9.81 -28.11 -30.53
C MET A 1 9.92 -27.13 -29.39
N THR A 2 11.13 -26.75 -29.02
CA THR A 2 11.45 -25.85 -27.91
C THR A 2 11.46 -24.43 -28.49
N THR A 3 10.40 -23.68 -28.25
CA THR A 3 10.39 -22.25 -28.54
C THR A 3 11.38 -21.59 -27.58
N PRO A 4 12.39 -20.84 -28.05
CA PRO A 4 13.28 -20.14 -27.16
C PRO A 4 12.48 -19.05 -26.43
N LEU A 5 12.57 -19.06 -25.09
CA LEU A 5 12.18 -17.95 -24.24
C LEU A 5 12.93 -16.71 -24.75
N ARG A 6 12.14 -15.73 -25.21
CA ARG A 6 12.63 -14.48 -25.76
C ARG A 6 13.34 -13.71 -24.65
N LEU A 7 14.68 -13.69 -24.69
CA LEU A 7 15.56 -12.82 -23.90
C LEU A 7 15.58 -11.45 -24.57
N ASP A 8 14.53 -10.66 -24.35
CA ASP A 8 14.52 -9.27 -24.78
C ASP A 8 14.05 -8.44 -23.59
N ASP A 9 15.03 -7.83 -22.90
CA ASP A 9 14.80 -6.98 -21.74
C ASP A 9 13.97 -5.73 -22.09
N SER A 10 13.80 -5.41 -23.39
CA SER A 10 12.95 -4.31 -23.85
C SER A 10 11.48 -4.44 -23.43
N GLN A 11 10.94 -5.68 -23.36
CA GLN A 11 9.57 -5.89 -22.88
C GLN A 11 9.45 -5.78 -21.35
N ARG A 12 10.55 -5.95 -20.60
CA ARG A 12 10.54 -5.76 -19.14
C ARG A 12 10.49 -4.28 -18.79
N GLU A 13 11.32 -3.47 -19.45
CA GLU A 13 11.37 -2.02 -19.22
C GLU A 13 10.03 -1.33 -19.55
N ASP A 14 9.41 -1.68 -20.69
CA ASP A 14 8.11 -1.14 -21.09
C ASP A 14 6.97 -1.55 -20.13
N ASN A 15 7.03 -2.79 -19.62
CA ASN A 15 6.05 -3.30 -18.67
C ASN A 15 6.22 -2.64 -17.29
N ASP A 16 7.47 -2.42 -16.87
CA ASP A 16 7.76 -1.77 -15.59
C ASP A 16 7.36 -0.28 -15.61
N ALA A 17 7.54 0.42 -16.73
CA ALA A 17 7.06 1.79 -16.89
C ALA A 17 5.53 1.90 -16.86
N ALA A 18 4.82 0.93 -17.46
CA ALA A 18 3.36 0.88 -17.43
C ALA A 18 2.83 0.57 -16.01
N VAL A 19 3.43 -0.42 -15.35
CA VAL A 19 3.12 -0.76 -13.95
C VAL A 19 3.36 0.43 -13.03
N TYR A 20 4.47 1.14 -13.22
CA TYR A 20 4.78 2.33 -12.43
C TYR A 20 3.70 3.40 -12.56
N LYS A 21 3.30 3.74 -13.79
CA LYS A 21 2.23 4.72 -14.03
C LYS A 21 0.91 4.30 -13.41
N LEU A 22 0.59 3.01 -13.47
CA LEU A 22 -0.62 2.48 -12.87
C LEU A 22 -0.58 2.59 -11.34
N LEU A 23 0.54 2.23 -10.72
CA LEU A 23 0.73 2.40 -9.27
C LEU A 23 0.65 3.86 -8.83
N THR A 24 1.32 4.77 -9.56
CA THR A 24 1.22 6.20 -9.27
C THR A 24 -0.23 6.68 -9.36
N ARG A 25 -0.98 6.26 -10.39
CA ARG A 25 -2.39 6.61 -10.55
C ARG A 25 -3.23 6.12 -9.36
N ASP A 26 -3.07 4.86 -8.98
CA ASP A 26 -3.85 4.25 -7.89
C ASP A 26 -3.54 4.93 -6.55
N VAL A 27 -2.26 5.22 -6.27
CA VAL A 27 -1.84 5.94 -5.06
C VAL A 27 -2.39 7.36 -5.03
N CYS A 28 -2.31 8.09 -6.15
CA CYS A 28 -2.89 9.43 -6.24
C CYS A 28 -4.41 9.39 -6.02
N PHE A 29 -5.11 8.43 -6.64
CA PHE A 29 -6.55 8.25 -6.44
C PHE A 29 -6.89 7.98 -4.98
N LEU A 30 -6.18 7.03 -4.34
CA LEU A 30 -6.32 6.72 -2.92
C LEU A 30 -6.16 7.97 -2.04
N PHE A 31 -5.10 8.75 -2.27
CA PHE A 31 -4.85 9.94 -1.46
C PHE A 31 -5.94 11.00 -1.61
N HIS A 32 -6.47 11.18 -2.82
CA HIS A 32 -7.59 12.10 -3.06
C HIS A 32 -8.86 11.65 -2.35
N GLU A 33 -9.20 10.36 -2.41
CA GLU A 33 -10.36 9.80 -1.71
C GLU A 33 -10.21 10.01 -0.19
N LEU A 34 -9.08 9.61 0.40
CA LEU A 34 -8.86 9.73 1.85
C LEU A 34 -8.82 11.18 2.34
N ALA A 35 -8.34 12.12 1.52
CA ALA A 35 -8.30 13.54 1.87
C ALA A 35 -9.70 14.15 2.07
N VAL A 36 -10.72 13.65 1.36
CA VAL A 36 -12.11 14.09 1.53
C VAL A 36 -12.61 13.77 2.94
N TYR A 37 -12.27 12.60 3.46
CA TYR A 37 -12.74 12.10 4.75
C TYR A 37 -11.90 12.58 5.94
N ARG A 38 -10.70 13.11 5.69
CA ARG A 38 -9.75 13.60 6.70
C ARG A 38 -9.19 12.52 7.64
N HIS A 39 -9.29 11.26 7.26
CA HIS A 39 -8.71 10.09 7.93
C HIS A 39 -8.62 8.93 6.94
N ILE A 40 -7.89 7.87 7.30
CA ILE A 40 -7.90 6.62 6.53
C ILE A 40 -9.23 5.92 6.80
N ILE A 41 -10.02 5.68 5.75
CA ILE A 41 -11.31 4.97 5.82
C ILE A 41 -11.20 3.60 5.17
N GLY A 42 -12.04 2.67 5.63
CA GLY A 42 -12.16 1.34 5.03
C GLY A 42 -13.07 1.29 3.79
N ASP A 43 -14.02 2.19 3.63
CA ASP A 43 -15.13 2.06 2.66
C ASP A 43 -14.75 2.49 1.22
N LEU A 44 -13.79 1.79 0.60
CA LEU A 44 -13.41 1.92 -0.81
C LEU A 44 -13.65 0.60 -1.57
N ASP A 45 -13.90 0.67 -2.88
CA ASP A 45 -14.10 -0.53 -3.71
C ASP A 45 -12.76 -1.22 -4.06
N TYR A 46 -12.19 -1.95 -3.11
CA TYR A 46 -10.90 -2.62 -3.30
C TYR A 46 -10.91 -3.71 -4.37
N ALA A 47 -12.06 -4.36 -4.59
CA ALA A 47 -12.17 -5.45 -5.55
C ALA A 47 -12.09 -4.93 -7.00
N ASN A 48 -12.60 -3.73 -7.27
CA ASN A 48 -12.63 -3.15 -8.61
C ASN A 48 -11.53 -2.12 -8.84
N ASP A 49 -11.29 -1.21 -7.89
CA ASP A 49 -10.36 -0.09 -8.06
C ASP A 49 -8.91 -0.48 -7.73
N TYR A 50 -8.72 -1.51 -6.90
CA TYR A 50 -7.41 -1.92 -6.38
C TYR A 50 -7.13 -3.42 -6.60
N ALA A 51 -7.34 -3.89 -7.83
CA ALA A 51 -7.29 -5.32 -8.18
C ALA A 51 -5.89 -5.90 -8.47
N ILE A 52 -4.82 -5.10 -8.40
CA ILE A 52 -3.46 -5.58 -8.69
C ILE A 52 -2.76 -6.14 -7.44
N PRO A 53 -1.78 -7.06 -7.58
CA PRO A 53 -1.12 -7.69 -6.43
C PRO A 53 -0.05 -6.75 -5.84
N TYR A 54 -0.47 -5.73 -5.10
CA TYR A 54 0.43 -4.72 -4.53
C TYR A 54 1.54 -5.31 -3.63
N TRP A 55 1.28 -6.43 -2.95
CA TRP A 55 2.29 -7.14 -2.14
C TRP A 55 3.45 -7.71 -2.97
N ILE A 56 3.25 -8.00 -4.27
CA ILE A 56 4.34 -8.39 -5.17
C ILE A 56 5.13 -7.14 -5.62
N LEU A 57 4.46 -6.00 -5.71
CA LEU A 57 4.99 -4.79 -6.33
C LEU A 57 5.75 -3.91 -5.33
N ILE A 58 5.41 -3.92 -4.05
CA ILE A 58 6.00 -3.02 -3.04
C ILE A 58 7.54 -3.10 -2.97
N ASN A 59 8.11 -4.31 -3.15
CA ASN A 59 9.56 -4.54 -3.14
C ASN A 59 10.21 -4.41 -4.53
N ARG A 60 9.42 -4.18 -5.59
CA ARG A 60 9.91 -3.95 -6.96
C ARG A 60 10.11 -2.48 -7.30
N ILE A 61 9.59 -1.56 -6.49
CA ILE A 61 9.56 -0.12 -6.74
C ILE A 61 10.82 0.60 -6.19
N GLU A 62 11.87 -0.13 -5.79
CA GLU A 62 13.15 0.48 -5.46
C GLU A 62 14.01 0.67 -6.72
N THR A 63 13.59 1.61 -7.58
CA THR A 63 14.19 1.85 -8.91
C THR A 63 15.16 3.03 -8.94
N GLY A 64 15.20 3.82 -7.88
CA GLY A 64 15.99 5.05 -7.77
C GLY A 64 15.27 6.27 -8.36
N ARG A 65 13.96 6.20 -8.58
CA ARG A 65 13.14 7.32 -9.06
C ARG A 65 12.59 8.12 -7.88
N ASP A 66 12.38 9.41 -8.10
CA ASP A 66 11.92 10.33 -7.04
C ASP A 66 10.55 9.92 -6.45
N ASP A 67 9.67 9.32 -7.26
CA ASP A 67 8.32 8.91 -6.81
C ASP A 67 8.30 7.55 -6.09
N ASP A 68 9.43 6.84 -5.97
CA ASP A 68 9.47 5.49 -5.40
C ASP A 68 8.95 5.48 -3.96
N ARG A 69 9.36 6.47 -3.16
CA ARG A 69 8.89 6.64 -1.77
C ARG A 69 7.39 6.92 -1.72
N LEU A 70 6.87 7.74 -2.63
CA LEU A 70 5.43 8.04 -2.70
C LEU A 70 4.63 6.78 -3.02
N ILE A 71 5.07 5.99 -3.99
CA ILE A 71 4.37 4.77 -4.38
C ILE A 71 4.44 3.73 -3.25
N ARG A 72 5.62 3.50 -2.67
CA ARG A 72 5.79 2.51 -1.59
C ARG A 72 4.98 2.89 -0.35
N SER A 73 4.98 4.16 0.06
CA SER A 73 4.13 4.64 1.16
C SER A 73 2.65 4.53 0.82
N GLY A 74 2.25 4.88 -0.40
CA GLY A 74 0.87 4.73 -0.87
C GLY A 74 0.36 3.29 -0.83
N ILE A 75 1.20 2.31 -1.19
CA ILE A 75 0.86 0.88 -1.06
C ILE A 75 0.64 0.48 0.40
N LEU A 76 1.48 0.97 1.33
CA LEU A 76 1.29 0.69 2.75
C LEU A 76 0.02 1.35 3.30
N ILE A 77 -0.29 2.58 2.88
CA ILE A 77 -1.56 3.26 3.23
C ILE A 77 -2.76 2.47 2.69
N LEU A 78 -2.66 1.91 1.49
CA LEU A 78 -3.69 1.04 0.93
C LEU A 78 -3.92 -0.19 1.81
N PHE A 79 -2.85 -0.84 2.29
CA PHE A 79 -3.00 -1.96 3.22
C PHE A 79 -3.64 -1.54 4.54
N LEU A 80 -3.28 -0.38 5.10
CA LEU A 80 -3.93 0.15 6.30
C LEU A 80 -5.43 0.40 6.08
N ALA A 81 -5.82 0.96 4.93
CA ALA A 81 -7.23 1.19 4.57
C ALA A 81 -8.01 -0.12 4.47
N MET A 82 -7.45 -1.14 3.79
CA MET A 82 -8.07 -2.46 3.73
C MET A 82 -8.16 -3.16 5.10
N LEU A 83 -7.17 -2.98 5.98
CA LEU A 83 -7.24 -3.49 7.36
C LEU A 83 -8.37 -2.83 8.14
N GLN A 84 -8.52 -1.50 8.01
CA GLN A 84 -9.62 -0.77 8.63
C GLN A 84 -10.99 -1.26 8.14
N ASP A 85 -11.13 -1.53 6.84
CA ASP A 85 -12.34 -2.08 6.24
C ASP A 85 -12.77 -3.42 6.85
N GLU A 86 -11.80 -4.30 7.12
CA GLU A 86 -12.04 -5.57 7.82
C GLU A 86 -12.44 -5.35 9.28
N PHE A 87 -11.77 -4.44 10.00
CA PHE A 87 -12.08 -4.15 11.40
C PHE A 87 -13.46 -3.53 11.58
N ASP A 88 -13.90 -2.72 10.61
CA ASP A 88 -15.25 -2.16 10.55
C ASP A 88 -16.30 -3.18 10.07
N GLY A 89 -15.85 -4.37 9.63
CA GLY A 89 -16.69 -5.49 9.20
C GLY A 89 -17.33 -5.29 7.82
N SER A 90 -16.77 -4.40 7.00
CA SER A 90 -17.34 -3.98 5.73
C SER A 90 -16.74 -4.73 4.52
N GLY A 91 -15.53 -5.28 4.64
CA GLY A 91 -14.93 -6.09 3.58
C GLY A 91 -14.14 -7.30 4.05
N CYS A 92 -13.58 -8.03 3.07
CA CYS A 92 -12.81 -9.26 3.26
C CYS A 92 -11.57 -9.35 2.35
N TRP A 93 -11.21 -8.26 1.67
CA TRP A 93 -10.23 -8.29 0.59
C TRP A 93 -8.83 -8.65 1.10
N ILE A 94 -8.34 -7.95 2.12
CA ILE A 94 -6.98 -8.20 2.63
C ILE A 94 -6.90 -9.52 3.40
N SER A 95 -8.00 -9.96 4.02
CA SER A 95 -8.10 -11.28 4.66
C SER A 95 -7.70 -12.43 3.73
N ASN A 96 -8.01 -12.33 2.43
CA ASN A 96 -7.63 -13.34 1.42
C ASN A 96 -6.12 -13.33 1.06
N HIS A 97 -5.39 -12.31 1.49
CA HIS A 97 -4.01 -12.05 1.08
C HIS A 97 -3.05 -11.78 2.25
N LEU A 98 -3.48 -11.95 3.51
CA LEU A 98 -2.68 -11.65 4.71
C LEU A 98 -1.29 -12.29 4.69
N ASP A 99 -1.19 -13.55 4.27
CA ASP A 99 0.09 -14.26 4.21
C ASP A 99 1.03 -13.68 3.16
N ALA A 100 0.48 -13.30 2.01
CA ALA A 100 1.26 -12.71 0.92
C ALA A 100 1.74 -11.30 1.29
N VAL A 101 0.87 -10.48 1.89
CA VAL A 101 1.21 -9.14 2.39
C VAL A 101 2.25 -9.24 3.50
N SER A 102 2.03 -10.11 4.50
CA SER A 102 2.98 -10.32 5.60
C SER A 102 4.34 -10.76 5.08
N ALA A 103 4.41 -11.73 4.17
CA ALA A 103 5.67 -12.19 3.58
C ALA A 103 6.40 -11.08 2.80
N ALA A 104 5.66 -10.25 2.06
CA ALA A 104 6.23 -9.11 1.35
C ALA A 104 6.81 -8.07 2.31
N LEU A 105 6.12 -7.76 3.41
CA LEU A 105 6.58 -6.79 4.41
C LEU A 105 7.80 -7.27 5.21
N HIS A 106 7.96 -8.58 5.42
CA HIS A 106 9.19 -9.11 6.02
C HIS A 106 10.43 -8.95 5.12
N GLN A 107 10.23 -8.74 3.82
CA GLN A 107 11.30 -8.47 2.85
C GLN A 107 11.43 -6.98 2.54
N PHE A 108 10.50 -6.16 3.04
CA PHE A 108 10.49 -4.73 2.80
C PHE A 108 11.64 -4.06 3.56
N VAL A 109 12.46 -3.32 2.83
CA VAL A 109 13.56 -2.53 3.41
C VAL A 109 13.11 -1.07 3.49
N PRO A 110 12.81 -0.54 4.69
CA PRO A 110 12.37 0.84 4.84
C PRO A 110 13.51 1.82 4.60
N GLU A 111 13.22 2.90 3.89
CA GLU A 111 14.19 3.95 3.56
C GLU A 111 14.46 4.91 4.73
N ASP A 112 13.48 5.06 5.62
CA ASP A 112 13.53 5.96 6.78
C ASP A 112 12.66 5.46 7.95
N ASN A 113 12.69 6.20 9.07
CA ASN A 113 11.92 5.85 10.27
C ASN A 113 10.40 5.95 10.06
N GLU A 114 9.92 6.83 9.19
CA GLU A 114 8.49 6.96 8.91
C GLU A 114 8.01 5.73 8.12
N MET A 115 8.78 5.28 7.12
CA MET A 115 8.49 4.06 6.36
C MET A 115 8.58 2.80 7.24
N LEU A 116 9.54 2.75 8.17
CA LEU A 116 9.62 1.67 9.16
C LEU A 116 8.36 1.61 10.02
N GLN A 117 7.96 2.74 10.62
CA GLN A 117 6.75 2.82 11.44
C GLN A 117 5.51 2.45 10.62
N LEU A 118 5.39 2.95 9.39
CA LEU A 118 4.24 2.66 8.54
C LEU A 118 4.12 1.17 8.20
N SER A 119 5.24 0.49 7.91
CA SER A 119 5.24 -0.95 7.66
C SER A 119 4.95 -1.78 8.92
N ASP A 120 5.43 -1.34 10.08
CA ASP A 120 5.16 -1.94 11.40
C ASP A 120 3.67 -1.82 11.77
N SER A 121 3.03 -0.68 11.49
CA SER A 121 1.58 -0.51 11.69
C SER A 121 0.74 -1.48 10.85
N VAL A 122 1.15 -1.75 9.60
CA VAL A 122 0.47 -2.75 8.76
C VAL A 122 0.66 -4.16 9.33
N LEU A 123 1.88 -4.50 9.75
CA LEU A 123 2.15 -5.81 10.38
C LEU A 123 1.35 -6.00 11.68
N HIS A 124 1.26 -4.97 12.53
CA HIS A 124 0.44 -4.98 13.74
C HIS A 124 -1.04 -5.24 13.43
N GLY A 125 -1.62 -4.56 12.44
CA GLY A 125 -3.00 -4.81 12.01
C GLY A 125 -3.22 -6.23 11.49
N ILE A 126 -2.26 -6.79 10.74
CA ILE A 126 -2.31 -8.20 10.30
C ILE A 126 -2.28 -9.16 11.50
N GLU A 127 -1.47 -8.88 12.52
CA GLU A 127 -1.40 -9.70 13.74
C GLU A 127 -2.72 -9.68 14.51
N LEU A 128 -3.35 -8.52 14.66
CA LEU A 128 -4.67 -8.38 15.27
C LEU A 128 -5.72 -9.21 14.54
N LEU A 129 -5.81 -9.09 13.20
CA LEU A 129 -6.75 -9.88 12.39
C LEU A 129 -6.50 -11.38 12.53
N ARG A 130 -5.24 -11.82 12.47
CA ARG A 130 -4.89 -13.25 12.65
C ARG A 130 -5.26 -13.79 14.03
N ALA A 131 -5.16 -12.94 15.05
CA ALA A 131 -5.59 -13.26 16.41
C ALA A 131 -7.11 -13.15 16.60
N ASN A 132 -7.85 -12.74 15.56
CA ASN A 132 -9.28 -12.44 15.60
C ASN A 132 -9.63 -11.39 16.68
N ILE A 133 -8.77 -10.38 16.80
CA ILE A 133 -8.89 -9.22 17.69
C ILE A 133 -9.32 -8.03 16.83
N LYS A 134 -10.18 -7.17 17.38
CA LYS A 134 -10.54 -5.88 16.75
C LYS A 134 -9.33 -4.93 16.71
N SER A 135 -9.48 -3.79 16.03
CA SER A 135 -8.49 -2.71 16.17
C SER A 135 -8.30 -2.34 17.65
N ASP A 136 -7.06 -2.01 18.00
CA ASP A 136 -6.69 -1.51 19.32
C ASP A 136 -6.27 -0.03 19.24
N ASP A 137 -6.11 0.60 20.41
CA ASP A 137 -5.75 2.02 20.49
C ASP A 137 -4.43 2.36 19.76
N ARG A 138 -3.51 1.38 19.65
CA ARG A 138 -2.26 1.55 18.89
C ARG A 138 -2.58 1.65 17.40
N PHE A 139 -3.33 0.71 16.85
CA PHE A 139 -3.69 0.70 15.45
C PHE A 139 -4.47 1.96 15.05
N ASP A 140 -5.43 2.38 15.88
CA ASP A 140 -6.21 3.61 15.64
C ASP A 140 -5.31 4.86 15.67
N GLY A 141 -4.36 4.92 16.60
CA GLY A 141 -3.35 5.98 16.67
C GLY A 141 -2.44 6.00 15.43
N ASP A 142 -2.03 4.82 14.96
CA ASP A 142 -1.20 4.66 13.77
C ASP A 142 -1.93 5.11 12.50
N LEU A 143 -3.22 4.81 12.34
CA LEU A 143 -4.04 5.30 11.23
C LEU A 143 -4.09 6.84 11.19
N ALA A 144 -4.33 7.46 12.34
CA ALA A 144 -4.39 8.92 12.45
C ALA A 144 -3.02 9.57 12.16
N TRP A 145 -1.94 8.97 12.65
CA TRP A 145 -0.58 9.41 12.36
C TRP A 145 -0.24 9.26 10.86
N ALA A 146 -0.55 8.10 10.27
CA ALA A 146 -0.26 7.79 8.88
C ALA A 146 -1.02 8.74 7.92
N TYR A 147 -2.29 9.01 8.21
CA TYR A 147 -3.07 10.01 7.47
C TYR A 147 -2.38 11.39 7.49
N ASN A 148 -2.00 11.87 8.68
CA ASN A 148 -1.41 13.20 8.82
C ASN A 148 -0.02 13.30 8.19
N THR A 149 0.76 12.23 8.24
CA THR A 149 2.16 12.19 7.80
C THR A 149 2.29 12.00 6.30
N PHE A 150 1.46 11.15 5.68
CA PHE A 150 1.60 10.79 4.27
C PHE A 150 0.52 11.43 3.39
N VAL A 151 -0.75 11.31 3.78
CA VAL A 151 -1.87 11.78 2.95
C VAL A 151 -2.01 13.30 3.04
N ARG A 152 -2.10 13.87 4.24
CA ARG A 152 -2.29 15.32 4.41
C ARG A 152 -1.08 16.11 3.91
N ARG A 153 0.14 15.70 4.28
CA ARG A 153 1.37 16.39 3.85
C ARG A 153 1.53 16.40 2.33
N TYR A 154 1.15 15.33 1.63
CA TYR A 154 1.19 15.28 0.15
C TYR A 154 0.43 16.46 -0.49
N PHE A 155 -0.72 16.85 0.06
CA PHE A 155 -1.47 18.01 -0.43
C PHE A 155 -0.91 19.36 0.05
N GLU A 156 -0.26 19.40 1.20
CA GLU A 156 0.39 20.63 1.70
C GLU A 156 1.62 20.96 0.86
N ASP A 157 2.48 19.97 0.62
CA ASP A 157 3.73 20.13 -0.13
C ASP A 157 3.50 20.41 -1.62
N SER A 158 2.38 19.95 -2.19
CA SER A 158 2.03 20.23 -3.59
C SER A 158 1.44 21.63 -3.83
N THR A 159 1.18 22.39 -2.76
CA THR A 159 0.70 23.79 -2.84
C THR A 159 1.78 24.84 -2.56
N ALA A 160 3.00 24.39 -2.23
CA ALA A 160 4.17 25.22 -1.96
C ALA A 160 5.01 25.46 -3.23
#